data_AF-W0FTE8-F1
#
_entry.id   AF-W0FTE8-F1
#
_cell.length_a   1.000
_cell.length_b   1.000
_cell.length_c   1.000
_cell.angle_alpha   90.00
_cell.angle_beta   90.00
_cell.angle_gamma   90.00
#
_symmetry.space_group_name_H-M   'P 1'
#
loop_
_entity.id
_entity.type
_entity.pdbx_description
1 polymer ?
#
loop_
_entity_poly.entity_id
_entity_poly.type
_entity_poly.pdbx_seq_one_letter_code
_entity_poly.pdbx_strand_id
1 'polypeptide(L)'
;SRHRNAGQGNSWKYTWTDLQKFEGGEEIVYTVSEAQLANYKAPEIKKVSETAWAYTVTNSRDYEETEVKVTKVWTTTTTRKDSVRRA
;
A
#
# COMPACT_ATOMS: atom_id res chain seq x y z
N SER A 1 24.76 -3.22 7.06
CA SER A 1 24.26 -1.83 7.08
C SER A 1 22.84 -1.78 6.53
N ARG A 2 21.88 -1.16 7.23
CA ARG A 2 20.50 -0.97 6.72
C ARG A 2 20.39 0.42 6.09
N HIS A 3 20.21 0.49 4.77
CA HIS A 3 19.91 1.73 4.06
C HIS A 3 18.46 1.67 3.60
N ARG A 4 17.56 2.42 4.26
CA ARG A 4 16.15 2.54 3.87
C ARG A 4 16.06 3.52 2.71
N ASN A 5 15.69 3.02 1.52
CA ASN A 5 15.35 3.87 0.39
C ASN A 5 13.87 4.25 0.51
N ALA A 6 13.57 5.45 1.00
CA ALA A 6 12.21 5.98 1.09
C ALA A 6 11.86 6.69 -0.23
N GLY A 7 11.15 5.99 -1.12
CA GLY A 7 10.68 6.55 -2.39
C GLY A 7 9.21 6.97 -2.28
N GLN A 8 8.91 8.22 -2.62
CA GLN A 8 7.54 8.69 -2.82
C GLN A 8 6.95 8.01 -4.08
N GLY A 9 6.01 7.08 -3.89
CA GLY A 9 5.28 6.40 -4.96
C GLY A 9 5.07 4.91 -4.71
N ASN A 10 4.03 4.32 -5.30
CA ASN A 10 3.71 2.88 -5.22
C ASN A 10 4.78 1.93 -5.84
N SER A 11 6.01 2.41 -6.09
CA SER A 11 7.06 1.66 -6.77
C SER A 11 8.33 1.67 -5.93
N TRP A 12 8.59 0.56 -5.26
CA TRP A 12 9.78 0.33 -4.46
C TRP A 12 10.69 -0.64 -5.22
N LYS A 13 11.94 -0.23 -5.45
CA LYS A 13 12.97 -1.06 -6.10
C LYS A 13 14.26 -0.99 -5.31
N TYR A 14 14.93 -2.13 -5.22
CA TYR A 14 16.22 -2.26 -4.57
C TYR A 14 17.12 -3.19 -5.39
N THR A 15 18.40 -2.84 -5.47
CA THR A 15 19.42 -3.61 -6.18
C THR A 15 20.63 -3.79 -5.26
N TRP A 16 21.06 -5.03 -5.09
CA TRP A 16 22.34 -5.35 -4.47
C TRP A 16 23.43 -5.36 -5.55
N THR A 17 24.55 -4.71 -5.29
CA THR A 17 25.77 -4.80 -6.12
C THR A 17 26.88 -5.47 -5.32
N ASP A 18 27.88 -5.98 -6.03
CA ASP A 18 29.13 -6.47 -5.43
C ASP A 18 28.95 -7.66 -4.46
N LEU A 19 27.93 -8.49 -4.70
CA LEU A 19 27.74 -9.76 -4.01
C LEU A 19 28.71 -10.82 -4.55
N GLN A 20 29.41 -11.50 -3.67
CA GLN A 20 30.31 -12.59 -4.04
C GLN A 20 29.52 -13.75 -4.66
N LYS A 21 29.99 -14.31 -5.76
CA LYS A 21 29.35 -15.49 -6.36
C LYS A 21 29.78 -16.79 -5.69
N PHE A 22 31.01 -16.85 -5.23
CA PHE A 22 31.60 -18.04 -4.61
C PHE A 22 32.31 -17.68 -3.31
N GLU A 23 32.24 -18.57 -2.34
CA GLU A 23 33.00 -18.51 -1.10
C GLU A 23 33.62 -19.90 -0.86
N GLY A 24 34.94 -19.96 -0.65
CA GLY A 24 35.64 -21.23 -0.45
C GLY A 24 35.58 -22.22 -1.64
N GLY A 25 35.20 -21.76 -2.84
CA GLY A 25 35.03 -22.61 -4.02
C GLY A 25 33.60 -23.15 -4.23
N GLU A 26 32.66 -22.83 -3.34
CA GLU A 26 31.25 -23.20 -3.44
C GLU A 26 30.40 -22.00 -3.87
N GLU A 27 29.34 -22.23 -4.65
CA GLU A 27 28.44 -21.17 -5.12
C GLU A 27 27.52 -20.69 -3.98
N ILE A 28 27.42 -19.38 -3.81
CA ILE A 28 26.57 -18.77 -2.78
C ILE A 28 25.14 -18.66 -3.29
N VAL A 29 24.21 -19.30 -2.57
CA VAL A 29 22.77 -19.20 -2.85
C VAL A 29 22.17 -18.05 -2.04
N TYR A 30 21.86 -16.96 -2.72
CA TYR A 30 21.19 -15.80 -2.10
C TYR A 30 19.68 -16.02 -1.96
N THR A 31 19.13 -15.54 -0.85
CA THR A 31 17.69 -15.52 -0.58
C THR A 31 17.22 -14.13 -0.17
N VAL A 32 15.93 -13.85 -0.40
CA VAL A 32 15.28 -12.62 0.03
C VAL A 32 14.25 -12.98 1.09
N SER A 33 14.21 -12.21 2.17
CA SER A 33 13.21 -12.31 3.24
C SER A 33 12.71 -10.92 3.62
N GLU A 34 11.44 -10.79 3.92
CA GLU A 34 10.85 -9.57 4.48
C GLU A 34 10.27 -9.86 5.87
N ALA A 35 10.45 -8.92 6.79
CA ALA A 35 9.96 -9.05 8.16
C ALA A 35 8.44 -8.87 8.21
N GLN A 36 7.75 -9.77 8.90
CA GLN A 36 6.30 -9.70 9.07
C GLN A 36 5.89 -8.46 9.89
N LEU A 37 4.88 -7.74 9.41
CA LEU A 37 4.26 -6.62 10.11
C LEU A 37 2.86 -7.03 10.60
N ALA A 38 2.52 -6.69 11.84
CA ALA A 38 1.31 -7.19 12.51
C ALA A 38 -0.02 -6.87 11.79
N ASN A 39 -0.05 -5.80 11.00
CA ASN A 39 -1.23 -5.33 10.26
C ASN A 39 -1.19 -5.69 8.77
N TYR A 40 -0.26 -6.52 8.33
CA TYR A 40 -0.15 -7.03 6.97
C TYR A 40 -0.21 -8.56 6.98
N LYS A 41 -0.66 -9.14 5.86
CA LYS A 41 -0.47 -10.57 5.58
C LYS A 41 1.02 -10.86 5.42
N ALA A 42 1.39 -12.13 5.58
CA ALA A 42 2.75 -12.59 5.34
C ALA A 42 3.21 -12.16 3.94
N PRO A 43 4.44 -11.62 3.79
CA PRO A 43 4.94 -11.14 2.52
C PRO A 43 5.11 -12.31 1.56
N GLU A 44 4.59 -12.16 0.35
CA GLU A 44 4.78 -13.13 -0.73
C GLU A 44 6.05 -12.78 -1.50
N ILE A 45 7.00 -13.71 -1.58
CA ILE A 45 8.28 -13.54 -2.27
C ILE A 45 8.34 -14.51 -3.44
N LYS A 46 8.39 -13.97 -4.66
CA LYS A 46 8.42 -14.75 -5.90
C LYS A 46 9.67 -14.44 -6.70
N LYS A 47 10.35 -15.46 -7.19
CA LYS A 47 11.45 -15.29 -8.14
C LYS A 47 10.87 -14.86 -9.48
N VAL A 48 11.52 -13.91 -10.15
CA VAL A 48 11.06 -13.39 -11.45
C VAL A 48 11.28 -14.42 -12.56
N SER A 49 12.34 -15.22 -12.46
CA SER A 49 12.58 -16.41 -13.29
C SER A 49 13.55 -17.37 -12.59
N GLU A 50 13.66 -18.61 -13.07
CA GLU A 50 14.60 -19.58 -12.51
C GLU A 50 16.06 -19.15 -12.63
N THR A 51 16.40 -18.41 -13.69
CA THR A 51 17.77 -18.00 -14.03
C THR A 51 18.13 -16.59 -13.55
N ALA A 52 17.16 -15.73 -13.24
CA ALA A 52 17.43 -14.38 -12.78
C ALA A 52 17.54 -14.29 -11.26
N TRP A 53 18.54 -13.56 -10.76
CA TRP A 53 18.62 -13.15 -9.34
C TRP A 53 17.75 -11.92 -9.09
N ALA A 54 16.45 -12.06 -9.34
CA ALA A 54 15.46 -11.01 -9.14
C ALA A 54 14.22 -11.58 -8.47
N TYR A 55 13.65 -10.82 -7.55
CA TYR A 55 12.49 -11.20 -6.76
C TYR A 55 11.45 -10.08 -6.75
N THR A 56 10.18 -10.47 -6.78
CA THR A 56 9.04 -9.61 -6.49
C THR A 56 8.56 -9.91 -5.07
N VAL A 57 8.49 -8.89 -4.23
CA VAL A 57 7.97 -8.97 -2.87
C VAL A 57 6.62 -8.23 -2.83
N THR A 58 5.57 -8.92 -2.39
CA THR A 58 4.20 -8.39 -2.37
C THR A 58 3.65 -8.39 -0.95
N ASN A 59 3.28 -7.21 -0.46
CA ASN A 59 2.61 -7.02 0.83
C ASN A 59 1.12 -6.79 0.60
N SER A 60 0.28 -7.50 1.36
CA SER A 60 -1.19 -7.40 1.27
C SER A 60 -1.79 -7.09 2.62
N ARG A 61 -2.90 -6.35 2.62
CA ARG A 61 -3.66 -6.00 3.83
C ARG A 61 -5.15 -6.08 3.52
N ASP A 62 -5.94 -6.59 4.47
CA ASP A 62 -7.39 -6.53 4.38
C ASP A 62 -7.87 -5.18 4.93
N TYR A 63 -8.81 -4.55 4.22
CA TYR A 63 -9.44 -3.32 4.66
C TYR A 63 -10.95 -3.53 4.76
N GLU A 64 -11.55 -2.97 5.81
CA GLU A 64 -12.99 -2.80 5.90
C GLU A 64 -13.34 -1.41 5.37
N GLU A 65 -14.22 -1.32 4.39
CA GLU A 65 -14.76 -0.05 3.94
C GLU A 65 -15.86 0.42 4.90
N THR A 66 -15.77 1.66 5.38
CA THR A 66 -16.83 2.28 6.19
C THR A 66 -17.64 3.24 5.31
N GLU A 67 -18.94 2.98 5.14
CA GLU A 67 -19.86 3.90 4.47
C GLU A 67 -20.31 5.00 5.44
N VAL A 68 -20.02 6.28 5.12
CA VAL A 68 -20.51 7.43 5.89
C VAL A 68 -21.68 8.08 5.14
N LYS A 69 -22.91 7.94 5.65
CA LYS A 69 -24.10 8.62 5.12
C LYS A 69 -24.23 10.01 5.76
N VAL A 70 -24.05 11.06 4.97
CA VAL A 70 -24.30 12.44 5.39
C VAL A 70 -25.72 12.85 5.00
N THR A 71 -26.60 13.06 5.98
CA THR A 71 -27.92 13.65 5.75
C THR A 71 -27.85 15.16 5.88
N LYS A 72 -28.03 15.88 4.77
CA LYS A 72 -28.12 17.36 4.76
C LYS A 72 -29.56 17.78 5.08
N VAL A 73 -29.80 18.29 6.28
CA VAL A 73 -31.09 18.88 6.68
C VAL A 73 -31.07 20.38 6.37
N TRP A 74 -31.96 20.84 5.49
CA TRP A 74 -32.25 22.25 5.31
C TRP A 74 -33.54 22.60 6.05
N THR A 75 -33.45 23.36 7.14
CA THR A 75 -34.62 23.87 7.86
C THR A 75 -35.21 25.04 7.07
N THR A 76 -36.32 24.84 6.37
CA THR A 76 -37.07 25.95 5.75
C THR A 76 -38.02 26.54 6.78
N THR A 77 -37.67 27.69 7.35
CA THR A 77 -38.63 28.51 8.11
C THR A 77 -39.60 29.16 7.13
N THR A 78 -40.64 28.43 6.73
CA THR A 78 -41.79 29.02 6.03
C THR A 78 -42.81 29.49 7.06
N THR A 79 -42.84 30.77 7.35
CA THR A 79 -44.01 31.41 7.96
C THR A 79 -44.83 32.08 6.86
N ARG A 80 -45.89 31.41 6.40
CA ARG A 80 -46.88 31.99 5.49
C ARG A 80 -47.73 32.99 6.28
N LYS A 81 -47.81 34.24 5.83
CA LYS A 81 -48.97 35.11 6.10
C LYS A 81 -49.43 35.70 4.78
N ASP A 82 -50.51 35.14 4.26
CA ASP A 82 -51.31 35.76 3.22
C ASP A 82 -51.86 37.10 3.73
N SER A 83 -51.74 38.14 2.92
CA SER A 83 -52.66 39.28 2.98
C SER A 83 -52.85 39.84 1.58
N VAL A 84 -53.90 39.37 0.92
CA VAL A 84 -54.50 39.99 -0.27
C VAL A 84 -55.05 41.36 0.14
N ARG A 85 -54.64 42.44 -0.53
CA ARG A 85 -55.49 43.61 -0.81
C ARG A 85 -55.14 44.22 -2.17
N ARG A 86 -56.16 44.28 -3.04
CA ARG A 86 -56.21 45.14 -4.24
C ARG A 86 -56.28 46.61 -3.80
N ALA A 87 -55.57 47.47 -4.51
CA ALA A 87 -56.02 48.78 -5.01
C ALA A 87 -55.11 49.16 -6.18
#